data_AF-A0A8S2QS17-F1
#
_entry.id   AF-A0A8S2QS17-F1
#
_cell.length_a   1.000
_cell.length_b   1.000
_cell.length_c   1.000
_cell.angle_alpha   90.00
_cell.angle_beta   90.00
_cell.angle_gamma   90.00
#
_symmetry.space_group_name_H-M   'P 1'
#
loop_
_entity.id
_entity.type
_entity.pdbx_description
1 polymer ?
#
loop_
_entity_poly.entity_id
_entity_poly.type
_entity_poly.pdbx_seq_one_letter_code
_entity_poly.pdbx_strand_id
1 'polypeptide(L)'
;MQNVGNNRVVPTVLSAKQEGRLDLTKSRRLAIIREFALNTSTHGLPGIARSQSKHNCIFWTISFLIFTGIMTYFVTRSIQNYFQYPTQTSVSVFVERSQVFPAVTFCNYSPARFDRLIEPFLNYTNSINATNTSDTETFTQEQAFLLRSYLQHQVNTRQSFAEYFFSLDTMLIECFYNTKRCTRDDFINFISSTHGKCYTFNAKSKSTNETSLRYTNDNGGSGKLILRLYAQSHLYVPHITDVDVSAGIVAMIHDNTQLPLIDVAGILLEPGRKHKLGYKKKQYKFLPSPYTYCTTDIPRPMRAMFDQYEGADYAYSQGIRHVLTGKRFSSNGFHFQSVTYPDDGFVLKKKTITRARDENYATDSFGSVTRRHRRIYIQELSAR
;
A
#
# COMPACT_ATOMS: atom_id res chain seq x y z
N MET A 1 -29.64 77.96 64.25
CA MET A 1 -28.71 78.97 63.68
C MET A 1 -27.61 78.23 62.94
N GLN A 2 -27.48 78.54 61.64
CA GLN A 2 -26.31 78.46 60.74
C GLN A 2 -25.19 77.41 60.98
N ASN A 3 -24.92 76.55 60.00
CA ASN A 3 -23.93 76.87 58.95
C ASN A 3 -23.86 75.81 57.83
N VAL A 4 -23.73 76.30 56.59
CA VAL A 4 -23.55 75.54 55.35
C VAL A 4 -22.05 75.32 55.14
N GLY A 5 -21.62 74.05 54.97
CA GLY A 5 -20.24 73.68 54.65
C GLY A 5 -20.07 73.40 53.15
N ASN A 6 -19.38 74.28 52.45
CA ASN A 6 -19.07 74.22 51.02
C ASN A 6 -17.68 73.57 50.82
N ASN A 7 -17.61 72.34 50.32
CA ASN A 7 -16.33 71.69 49.96
C ASN A 7 -15.97 72.02 48.51
N ARG A 8 -15.01 72.94 48.35
CA ARG A 8 -14.42 73.34 47.08
C ARG A 8 -13.39 72.31 46.64
N VAL A 9 -13.67 71.56 45.57
CA VAL A 9 -12.69 70.72 44.87
C VAL A 9 -11.71 71.65 44.14
N VAL A 10 -10.43 71.60 44.52
CA VAL A 10 -9.34 72.31 43.84
C VAL A 10 -8.91 71.49 42.61
N PRO A 11 -8.97 72.01 41.38
CA PRO A 11 -8.46 71.29 40.22
C PRO A 11 -6.93 71.36 40.19
N THR A 12 -6.29 70.21 39.95
CA THR A 12 -4.84 70.11 39.73
C THR A 12 -4.51 70.72 38.35
N VAL A 13 -4.19 72.01 38.33
CA VAL A 13 -3.78 72.75 37.13
C VAL A 13 -2.38 72.31 36.74
N LEU A 14 -2.26 71.57 35.62
CA LEU A 14 -0.97 71.34 34.96
C LEU A 14 -0.37 72.71 34.57
N SER A 15 0.90 72.93 34.88
CA SER A 15 1.57 74.19 34.54
C SER A 15 1.60 74.39 33.02
N ALA A 16 1.26 75.59 32.53
CA ALA A 16 1.21 75.95 31.10
C ALA A 16 2.49 75.59 30.30
N LYS A 17 3.65 75.49 30.98
CA LYS A 17 4.92 75.05 30.39
C LYS A 17 4.93 73.56 30.04
N GLN A 18 4.20 72.75 30.81
CA GLN A 18 4.07 71.30 30.64
C GLN A 18 3.02 70.97 29.57
N GLU A 19 1.92 71.73 29.54
CA GLU A 19 0.87 71.68 28.50
C GLU A 19 1.42 72.13 27.13
N GLY A 20 2.15 73.24 27.08
CA GLY A 20 2.85 73.69 25.87
C GLY A 20 3.93 72.72 25.37
N ARG A 21 4.66 72.04 26.27
CA ARG A 21 5.65 71.01 25.89
C ARG A 21 4.98 69.76 25.31
N LEU A 22 3.80 69.38 25.83
CA LEU A 22 2.98 68.30 25.29
C LEU A 22 2.42 68.66 23.90
N ASP A 23 1.94 69.88 23.71
CA ASP A 23 1.41 70.33 22.42
C ASP A 23 2.49 70.50 21.34
N LEU A 24 3.68 70.98 21.72
CA LEU A 24 4.85 71.05 20.83
C LEU A 24 5.31 69.65 20.40
N THR A 25 5.34 68.68 21.33
CA THR A 25 5.72 67.29 21.00
C THR A 25 4.65 66.58 20.16
N LYS A 26 3.36 66.84 20.40
CA LYS A 26 2.25 66.35 19.58
C LYS A 26 2.29 66.92 18.16
N SER A 27 2.54 68.22 18.01
CA SER A 27 2.66 68.90 16.72
C SER A 27 3.84 68.40 15.90
N ARG A 28 5.00 68.19 16.55
CA ARG A 28 6.18 67.58 15.91
C ARG A 28 5.93 66.14 15.44
N ARG A 29 5.24 65.33 16.24
CA ARG A 29 4.87 63.95 15.86
C ARG A 29 3.92 63.91 14.67
N LEU A 30 2.93 64.80 14.62
CA LEU A 30 1.99 64.89 13.50
C LEU A 30 2.68 65.29 12.19
N ALA A 31 3.67 66.19 12.24
CA ALA A 31 4.46 66.57 11.08
C ALA A 31 5.23 65.37 10.51
N ILE A 32 5.89 64.59 11.38
CA ILE A 32 6.66 63.39 10.99
C ILE A 32 5.73 62.31 10.39
N ILE A 33 4.57 62.05 11.01
CA ILE A 33 3.59 61.08 10.50
C ILE A 33 3.07 61.52 9.12
N ARG A 34 2.81 62.81 8.94
CA ARG A 34 2.34 63.36 7.67
C ARG A 34 3.39 63.27 6.57
N GLU A 35 4.64 63.60 6.88
CA GLU A 35 5.77 63.48 5.95
C GLU A 35 5.96 62.02 5.51
N PHE A 36 5.92 61.08 6.46
CA PHE A 36 5.95 59.65 6.18
C PHE A 36 4.77 59.20 5.31
N ALA A 37 3.55 59.60 5.65
CA ALA A 37 2.34 59.23 4.90
C ALA A 37 2.31 59.80 3.48
N LEU A 38 3.00 60.92 3.22
CA LEU A 38 3.12 61.49 1.87
C LEU A 38 4.20 60.77 1.03
N ASN A 39 5.24 60.24 1.67
CA ASN A 39 6.40 59.63 1.04
C ASN A 39 6.38 58.10 1.02
N THR A 40 5.40 57.46 1.68
CA THR A 40 5.25 56.00 1.66
C THR A 40 4.83 55.48 0.29
N SER A 41 5.28 54.27 -0.05
CA SER A 41 4.84 53.54 -1.24
C SER A 41 3.42 52.98 -1.11
N THR A 42 2.82 53.02 0.08
CA THR A 42 1.44 52.56 0.32
C THR A 42 0.45 53.47 -0.37
N HIS A 43 -0.29 52.99 -1.38
CA HIS A 43 -1.14 53.84 -2.22
C HIS A 43 -2.26 54.61 -1.48
N GLY A 44 -2.80 54.06 -0.38
CA GLY A 44 -3.91 54.69 0.35
C GLY A 44 -3.50 55.84 1.28
N LEU A 45 -2.31 55.78 1.89
CA LEU A 45 -1.88 56.74 2.92
C LEU A 45 -1.59 58.15 2.39
N PRO A 46 -0.95 58.34 1.22
CA PRO A 46 -0.80 59.66 0.61
C PRO A 46 -2.14 60.27 0.22
N GLY A 47 -3.13 59.46 -0.18
CA GLY A 47 -4.50 59.93 -0.48
C GLY A 47 -5.18 60.54 0.75
N ILE A 48 -5.02 59.91 1.92
CA ILE A 48 -5.49 60.42 3.21
C ILE A 48 -4.73 61.71 3.59
N ALA A 49 -3.40 61.70 3.49
CA ALA A 49 -2.55 62.83 3.92
C ALA A 49 -2.65 64.08 3.02
N ARG A 50 -3.00 63.93 1.74
CA ARG A 50 -3.26 65.03 0.79
C ARG A 50 -4.69 65.54 0.82
N SER A 51 -5.63 64.82 1.42
CA SER A 51 -7.05 65.19 1.40
C SER A 51 -7.31 66.50 2.15
N GLN A 52 -7.91 67.47 1.46
CA GLN A 52 -8.28 68.77 2.04
C GLN A 52 -9.73 68.78 2.56
N SER A 53 -10.62 67.93 2.02
CA SER A 53 -12.01 67.81 2.44
C SER A 53 -12.23 66.59 3.35
N LYS A 54 -13.15 66.71 4.32
CA LYS A 54 -13.50 65.60 5.23
C LYS A 54 -14.07 64.40 4.47
N HIS A 55 -14.86 64.61 3.42
CA HIS A 55 -15.45 63.54 2.60
C HIS A 55 -14.39 62.73 1.85
N ASN A 56 -13.40 63.39 1.24
CA ASN A 56 -12.33 62.68 0.53
C ASN A 56 -11.43 61.91 1.50
N CYS A 57 -11.15 62.48 2.67
CA CYS A 57 -10.41 61.79 3.72
C CYS A 57 -11.13 60.51 4.20
N ILE A 58 -12.45 60.59 4.41
CA ILE A 58 -13.28 59.43 4.78
C ILE A 58 -13.26 58.38 3.66
N PHE A 59 -13.43 58.79 2.41
CA PHE A 59 -13.38 57.89 1.26
C PHE A 59 -12.05 57.13 1.18
N TRP A 60 -10.91 57.85 1.23
CA TRP A 60 -9.58 57.23 1.18
C TRP A 60 -9.31 56.33 2.38
N THR A 61 -9.80 56.70 3.57
CA THR A 61 -9.67 55.87 4.78
C THR A 61 -10.48 54.58 4.66
N ILE A 62 -11.74 54.65 4.24
CA ILE A 62 -12.59 53.46 4.03
C ILE A 62 -12.00 52.56 2.95
N SER A 63 -11.59 53.13 1.81
CA SER A 63 -10.98 52.39 0.71
C SER A 63 -9.70 51.68 1.16
N PHE A 64 -8.81 52.38 1.87
CA PHE A 64 -7.59 51.80 2.42
C PHE A 64 -7.87 50.64 3.39
N LEU A 65 -8.85 50.79 4.28
CA LEU A 65 -9.25 49.73 5.22
C LEU A 65 -9.85 48.51 4.50
N ILE A 66 -10.72 48.72 3.51
CA ILE A 66 -11.33 47.63 2.72
C ILE A 66 -10.25 46.85 1.97
N PHE A 67 -9.37 47.53 1.22
CA PHE A 67 -8.32 46.86 0.46
C PHE A 67 -7.29 46.17 1.36
N THR A 68 -6.96 46.75 2.50
CA THR A 68 -6.08 46.11 3.50
C THR A 68 -6.74 44.85 4.09
N GLY A 69 -8.05 44.89 4.37
CA GLY A 69 -8.83 43.74 4.83
C GLY A 69 -8.88 42.61 3.79
N ILE A 70 -9.19 42.94 2.54
CA ILE A 70 -9.22 41.99 1.41
C ILE A 70 -7.83 41.36 1.20
N MET A 71 -6.77 42.17 1.20
CA MET A 71 -5.40 41.70 1.07
C MET A 71 -5.04 40.73 2.21
N THR A 72 -5.35 41.09 3.45
CA THR A 72 -5.09 40.23 4.62
C THR A 72 -5.84 38.90 4.51
N TYR A 73 -7.10 38.92 4.07
CA TYR A 73 -7.87 37.70 3.81
C TYR A 73 -7.22 36.81 2.73
N PHE A 74 -6.85 37.36 1.57
CA PHE A 74 -6.22 36.56 0.51
C PHE A 74 -4.84 36.04 0.90
N VAL A 75 -4.04 36.82 1.62
CA VAL A 75 -2.73 36.39 2.12
C VAL A 75 -2.87 35.27 3.14
N THR A 76 -3.75 35.42 4.13
CA THR A 76 -4.01 34.36 5.12
C THR A 76 -4.54 33.10 4.46
N ARG A 77 -5.45 33.22 3.48
CA ARG A 77 -5.94 32.08 2.69
C ARG A 77 -4.83 31.42 1.87
N SER A 78 -3.95 32.20 1.25
CA SER A 78 -2.82 31.68 0.47
C SER A 78 -1.83 30.94 1.36
N ILE A 79 -1.53 31.48 2.56
CA ILE A 79 -0.67 30.84 3.55
C ILE A 79 -1.30 29.52 4.04
N GLN A 80 -2.60 29.53 4.37
CA GLN A 80 -3.31 28.32 4.77
C GLN A 80 -3.28 27.24 3.68
N ASN A 81 -3.55 27.62 2.43
CA ASN A 81 -3.51 26.68 1.30
C ASN A 81 -2.10 26.12 1.05
N TYR A 82 -1.06 26.93 1.26
CA TYR A 82 0.33 26.48 1.17
C TYR A 82 0.62 25.40 2.24
N PHE A 83 0.24 25.63 3.49
CA PHE A 83 0.44 24.69 4.59
C PHE A 83 -0.56 23.52 4.64
N GLN A 84 -1.51 23.48 3.71
CA GLN A 84 -2.32 22.27 3.46
C GLN A 84 -1.58 21.24 2.60
N TYR A 85 -0.42 21.60 2.03
CA TYR A 85 0.40 20.73 1.19
C TYR A 85 -0.38 20.00 0.08
N PRO A 86 -1.19 20.72 -0.75
CA PRO A 86 -1.95 20.09 -1.81
C PRO A 86 -1.02 19.42 -2.84
N THR A 87 -1.42 18.27 -3.36
CA THR A 87 -0.64 17.50 -4.35
C THR A 87 -1.41 17.35 -5.65
N GLN A 88 -0.69 17.24 -6.77
CA GLN A 88 -1.27 16.98 -8.09
C GLN A 88 -0.60 15.76 -8.71
N THR A 89 -1.40 14.87 -9.29
CA THR A 89 -0.90 13.68 -9.98
C THR A 89 -0.69 13.97 -11.45
N SER A 90 0.52 13.72 -11.96
CA SER A 90 0.82 13.71 -13.39
C SER A 90 0.91 12.27 -13.89
N VAL A 91 0.27 11.99 -15.03
CA VAL A 91 0.29 10.67 -15.67
C VAL A 91 0.95 10.80 -17.02
N SER A 92 2.01 10.04 -17.24
CA SER A 92 2.72 9.95 -18.51
C SER A 92 2.78 8.50 -18.96
N VAL A 93 2.74 8.28 -20.28
CA VAL A 93 2.83 6.96 -20.89
C VAL A 93 4.06 6.97 -21.79
N PHE A 94 5.07 6.19 -21.42
CA PHE A 94 6.28 6.00 -22.21
C PHE A 94 6.20 4.64 -22.90
N VAL A 95 6.55 4.61 -24.20
CA VAL A 95 6.70 3.38 -24.96
C VAL A 95 8.18 3.12 -25.12
N GLU A 96 8.70 2.22 -24.30
CA GLU A 96 10.09 1.79 -24.38
C GLU A 96 10.21 0.59 -25.33
N ARG A 97 11.19 0.64 -26.24
CA ARG A 97 11.40 -0.40 -27.28
C ARG A 97 11.80 -1.76 -26.70
N SER A 98 12.56 -1.75 -25.60
CA SER A 98 12.93 -2.93 -24.84
C SER A 98 12.65 -2.66 -23.38
N GLN A 99 12.03 -3.63 -22.70
CA GLN A 99 11.73 -3.58 -21.28
C GLN A 99 12.29 -4.82 -20.62
N VAL A 100 12.71 -4.68 -19.36
CA VAL A 100 13.04 -5.87 -18.58
C VAL A 100 11.77 -6.73 -18.49
N PHE A 101 11.89 -8.00 -18.83
CA PHE A 101 10.80 -8.95 -18.70
C PHE A 101 10.45 -9.07 -17.20
N PRO A 102 9.16 -9.10 -16.80
CA PRO A 102 8.82 -9.19 -15.38
C PRO A 102 9.27 -10.51 -14.77
N ALA A 103 9.35 -10.54 -13.44
CA ALA A 103 9.49 -11.79 -12.73
C ALA A 103 8.15 -12.53 -12.70
N VAL A 104 8.19 -13.84 -12.92
CA VAL A 104 7.02 -14.71 -12.88
C VAL A 104 7.22 -15.74 -11.80
N THR A 105 6.46 -15.61 -10.72
CA THR A 105 6.50 -16.52 -9.58
C THR A 105 5.31 -17.46 -9.63
N PHE A 106 5.53 -18.74 -9.33
CA PHE A 106 4.47 -19.70 -9.11
C PHE A 106 4.81 -20.73 -8.04
N CYS A 107 3.78 -21.29 -7.42
CA CYS A 107 3.86 -22.35 -6.43
C CYS A 107 2.78 -23.40 -6.73
N ASN A 108 2.98 -24.61 -6.19
CA ASN A 108 1.90 -25.56 -6.12
C ASN A 108 0.81 -25.02 -5.16
N TYR A 109 -0.47 -25.29 -5.46
CA TYR A 109 -1.56 -24.91 -4.55
C TYR A 109 -1.45 -25.65 -3.21
N SER A 110 -1.11 -26.93 -3.23
CA SER A 110 -0.84 -27.69 -2.00
C SER A 110 0.60 -27.43 -1.56
N PRO A 111 0.82 -27.05 -0.28
CA PRO A 111 2.15 -26.69 0.19
C PRO A 111 3.10 -27.89 0.21
N ALA A 112 2.59 -29.10 0.44
CA ALA A 112 3.38 -30.32 0.60
C ALA A 112 2.77 -31.49 -0.16
N ARG A 113 3.63 -32.46 -0.47
CA ARG A 113 3.33 -33.72 -1.12
C ARG A 113 2.96 -34.78 -0.08
N PHE A 114 1.83 -35.43 -0.28
CA PHE A 114 1.32 -36.46 0.63
C PHE A 114 2.28 -37.64 0.77
N ASP A 115 2.81 -38.16 -0.35
CA ASP A 115 3.72 -39.31 -0.39
C ASP A 115 5.04 -39.10 0.38
N ARG A 116 5.45 -37.84 0.57
CA ARG A 116 6.69 -37.49 1.29
C ARG A 116 6.45 -37.07 2.73
N LEU A 117 5.26 -36.54 3.01
CA LEU A 117 4.92 -36.00 4.32
C LEU A 117 4.38 -37.06 5.28
N ILE A 118 3.60 -38.03 4.78
CA ILE A 118 2.75 -38.87 5.64
C ILE A 118 3.53 -39.73 6.63
N GLU A 119 4.55 -40.45 6.20
CA GLU A 119 5.32 -41.34 7.09
C GLU A 119 6.07 -40.58 8.20
N PRO A 120 6.87 -39.53 7.90
CA PRO A 120 7.51 -38.72 8.94
C PRO A 120 6.52 -38.07 9.90
N PHE A 121 5.36 -37.63 9.38
CA PHE A 121 4.31 -37.02 10.18
C PHE A 121 3.68 -38.03 11.16
N LEU A 122 3.31 -39.23 10.70
CA LEU A 122 2.73 -40.27 11.55
C LEU A 122 3.71 -40.76 12.63
N ASN A 123 5.00 -40.89 12.28
CA ASN A 123 6.02 -41.24 13.27
C ASN A 123 6.10 -40.18 14.37
N TYR A 124 6.07 -38.89 14.01
CA TYR A 124 6.03 -37.81 14.98
C TYR A 124 4.77 -37.84 15.84
N THR A 125 3.56 -37.94 15.25
CA THR A 125 2.31 -37.93 16.03
C THR A 125 2.19 -39.13 16.95
N ASN A 126 2.71 -40.29 16.54
CA ASN A 126 2.79 -41.48 17.39
C ASN A 126 3.81 -41.29 18.54
N SER A 127 4.96 -40.65 18.28
CA SER A 127 5.96 -40.36 19.31
C SER A 127 5.46 -39.45 20.45
N ILE A 128 4.46 -38.61 20.15
CA ILE A 128 3.83 -37.71 21.13
C ILE A 128 2.47 -38.24 21.63
N ASN A 129 2.11 -39.49 21.29
CA ASN A 129 0.81 -40.11 21.60
C ASN A 129 -0.40 -39.24 21.20
N ALA A 130 -0.27 -38.44 20.13
CA ALA A 130 -1.35 -37.59 19.63
C ALA A 130 -2.32 -38.36 18.73
N THR A 131 -1.87 -39.47 18.15
CA THR A 131 -2.66 -40.36 17.31
C THR A 131 -2.23 -41.81 17.53
N ASN A 132 -3.14 -42.78 17.39
CA ASN A 132 -2.82 -44.21 17.36
C ASN A 132 -2.83 -44.78 15.93
N THR A 133 -2.83 -43.91 14.92
CA THR A 133 -2.92 -44.32 13.52
C THR A 133 -1.52 -44.51 12.92
N SER A 134 -1.33 -45.67 12.31
CA SER A 134 -0.17 -45.99 11.47
C SER A 134 -0.57 -46.08 9.99
N ASP A 135 -1.80 -45.70 9.65
CA ASP A 135 -2.31 -45.79 8.29
C ASP A 135 -1.71 -44.66 7.44
N THR A 136 -0.97 -45.03 6.41
CA THR A 136 -0.31 -44.12 5.48
C THR A 136 -1.18 -43.77 4.27
N GLU A 137 -2.34 -44.42 4.11
CA GLU A 137 -3.25 -44.19 2.99
C GLU A 137 -4.33 -43.16 3.33
N THR A 138 -4.67 -43.02 4.62
CA THR A 138 -5.74 -42.10 5.07
C THR A 138 -5.18 -40.92 5.86
N PHE A 139 -5.76 -39.74 5.59
CA PHE A 139 -5.44 -38.51 6.30
C PHE A 139 -6.72 -37.82 6.72
N THR A 140 -6.96 -37.74 8.02
CA THR A 140 -8.18 -37.20 8.59
C THR A 140 -8.08 -35.69 8.79
N GLN A 141 -9.22 -35.04 8.93
CA GLN A 141 -9.29 -33.60 9.22
C GLN A 141 -8.66 -33.24 10.58
N GLU A 142 -8.70 -34.14 11.57
CA GLU A 142 -8.07 -33.92 12.89
C GLU A 142 -6.54 -33.90 12.77
N GLN A 143 -5.97 -34.80 11.96
CA GLN A 143 -4.54 -34.85 11.68
C GLN A 143 -4.05 -33.58 10.97
N ALA A 144 -4.88 -32.98 10.11
CA ALA A 144 -4.55 -31.72 9.44
C ALA A 144 -4.22 -30.59 10.43
N PHE A 145 -4.86 -30.57 11.61
CA PHE A 145 -4.59 -29.58 12.65
C PHE A 145 -3.21 -29.76 13.30
N LEU A 146 -2.74 -31.01 13.43
CA LEU A 146 -1.44 -31.35 14.01
C LEU A 146 -0.26 -31.06 13.09
N LEU A 147 -0.51 -30.88 11.78
CA LEU A 147 0.53 -30.61 10.80
C LEU A 147 1.34 -29.35 11.16
N ARG A 148 0.68 -28.32 11.72
CA ARG A 148 1.36 -27.10 12.17
C ARG A 148 2.37 -27.39 13.29
N SER A 149 2.00 -28.24 14.26
CA SER A 149 2.87 -28.65 15.35
C SER A 149 4.05 -29.50 14.86
N TYR A 150 3.83 -30.33 13.85
CA TYR A 150 4.89 -31.10 13.20
C TYR A 150 5.90 -30.20 12.47
N LEU A 151 5.43 -29.28 11.63
CA LEU A 151 6.31 -28.33 10.93
C LEU A 151 7.06 -27.42 11.91
N GLN A 152 6.39 -27.02 12.99
CA GLN A 152 7.00 -26.33 14.13
C GLN A 152 8.17 -27.12 14.72
N HIS A 153 7.95 -28.41 14.96
CA HIS A 153 8.99 -29.30 15.48
C HIS A 153 10.18 -29.40 14.52
N GLN A 154 9.94 -29.60 13.22
CA GLN A 154 10.98 -29.66 12.18
C GLN A 154 11.88 -28.41 12.15
N VAL A 155 11.27 -27.22 12.24
CA VAL A 155 12.03 -25.95 12.30
C VAL A 155 12.87 -25.87 13.57
N ASN A 156 12.31 -26.24 14.72
CA ASN A 156 13.02 -26.20 16.00
C ASN A 156 14.20 -27.16 16.06
N THR A 157 14.07 -28.34 15.45
CA THR A 157 15.13 -29.34 15.38
C THR A 157 16.13 -29.07 14.24
N ARG A 158 15.96 -27.97 13.49
CA ARG A 158 16.76 -27.60 12.32
C ARG A 158 16.80 -28.70 11.25
N GLN A 159 15.76 -29.53 11.19
CA GLN A 159 15.61 -30.53 10.15
C GLN A 159 15.09 -29.89 8.87
N SER A 160 15.60 -30.36 7.73
CA SER A 160 15.15 -29.87 6.43
C SER A 160 13.82 -30.52 6.08
N PHE A 161 12.80 -29.70 5.86
CA PHE A 161 11.49 -30.12 5.36
C PHE A 161 11.34 -29.86 3.85
N ALA A 162 12.44 -29.55 3.16
CA ALA A 162 12.43 -29.19 1.74
C ALA A 162 12.00 -30.34 0.83
N GLU A 163 12.19 -31.59 1.27
CA GLU A 163 11.82 -32.80 0.54
C GLU A 163 10.30 -33.06 0.52
N TYR A 164 9.54 -32.45 1.45
CA TYR A 164 8.09 -32.57 1.48
C TYR A 164 7.41 -31.72 0.40
N PHE A 165 8.16 -30.84 -0.27
CA PHE A 165 7.60 -29.91 -1.24
C PHE A 165 7.66 -30.43 -2.67
N PHE A 166 6.85 -29.84 -3.54
CA PHE A 166 6.87 -30.15 -4.97
C PHE A 166 8.14 -29.60 -5.63
N SER A 167 8.91 -30.48 -6.28
CA SER A 167 10.10 -30.05 -7.05
C SER A 167 9.72 -29.48 -8.40
N LEU A 168 10.46 -28.45 -8.85
CA LEU A 168 10.34 -27.93 -10.21
C LEU A 168 10.64 -29.01 -11.24
N ASP A 169 11.50 -29.97 -10.92
CA ASP A 169 11.85 -31.08 -11.82
C ASP A 169 10.66 -31.88 -12.30
N THR A 170 9.68 -32.09 -11.42
CA THR A 170 8.49 -32.88 -11.70
C THR A 170 7.31 -32.02 -12.13
N MET A 171 7.29 -30.75 -11.71
CA MET A 171 6.24 -29.81 -12.08
C MET A 171 6.45 -29.22 -13.48
N LEU A 172 7.69 -28.92 -13.89
CA LEU A 172 7.96 -28.24 -15.15
C LEU A 172 8.03 -29.23 -16.32
N ILE A 173 6.94 -29.33 -17.09
CA ILE A 173 6.87 -30.18 -18.28
C ILE A 173 7.54 -29.50 -19.48
N GLU A 174 7.16 -28.25 -19.76
CA GLU A 174 7.70 -27.46 -20.87
C GLU A 174 7.92 -26.01 -20.44
N CYS A 175 8.99 -25.41 -20.95
CA CYS A 175 9.38 -24.03 -20.69
C CYS A 175 9.95 -23.41 -21.97
N PHE A 176 9.32 -22.33 -22.45
CA PHE A 176 9.83 -21.55 -23.57
C PHE A 176 9.78 -20.07 -23.26
N TYR A 177 10.91 -19.40 -23.42
CA TYR A 177 11.03 -17.95 -23.34
C TYR A 177 11.49 -17.39 -24.69
N ASN A 178 10.65 -16.56 -25.32
CA ASN A 178 10.90 -16.00 -26.65
C ASN A 178 11.44 -17.06 -27.64
N THR A 179 10.75 -18.21 -27.73
CA THR A 179 11.10 -19.41 -28.54
C THR A 179 12.27 -20.26 -28.04
N LYS A 180 13.15 -19.73 -27.18
CA LYS A 180 14.24 -20.50 -26.59
C LYS A 180 13.73 -21.37 -25.44
N ARG A 181 14.17 -22.63 -25.38
CA ARG A 181 13.86 -23.53 -24.27
C ARG A 181 14.55 -23.03 -23.00
N CYS A 182 13.81 -22.92 -21.92
CA CYS A 182 14.34 -22.65 -20.57
C CYS A 182 14.43 -23.94 -19.75
N THR A 183 15.34 -23.95 -18.77
CA THR A 183 15.53 -25.07 -17.85
C THR A 183 15.22 -24.63 -16.41
N ARG A 184 15.40 -25.55 -15.46
CA ARG A 184 15.17 -25.29 -14.04
C ARG A 184 16.16 -24.29 -13.46
N ASP A 185 17.33 -24.20 -14.09
CA ASP A 185 18.41 -23.28 -13.69
C ASP A 185 18.07 -21.82 -14.00
N ASP A 186 17.07 -21.56 -14.86
CA ASP A 186 16.52 -20.22 -15.10
C ASP A 186 15.57 -19.75 -13.98
N PHE A 187 15.34 -20.58 -12.94
CA PHE A 187 14.43 -20.29 -11.83
C PHE A 187 15.19 -20.27 -10.50
N ILE A 188 14.91 -19.27 -9.69
CA ILE A 188 15.26 -19.29 -8.26
C ILE A 188 14.09 -19.85 -7.46
N ASN A 189 14.34 -20.32 -6.24
CA ASN A 189 13.29 -20.82 -5.35
C ASN A 189 13.31 -20.15 -3.99
N PHE A 190 12.14 -20.10 -3.35
CA PHE A 190 11.94 -19.66 -1.98
C PHE A 190 10.81 -20.45 -1.34
N ILE A 191 10.68 -20.37 -0.02
CA ILE A 191 9.61 -21.05 0.73
C ILE A 191 8.53 -20.04 1.13
N SER A 192 7.32 -20.23 0.62
CA SER A 192 6.10 -19.56 1.09
C SER A 192 5.54 -20.27 2.33
N SER A 193 5.03 -19.46 3.26
CA SER A 193 4.37 -19.97 4.46
C SER A 193 3.04 -20.69 4.19
N THR A 194 2.38 -20.42 3.05
CA THR A 194 1.07 -21.00 2.69
C THR A 194 1.16 -21.99 1.55
N HIS A 195 2.13 -21.86 0.66
CA HIS A 195 2.25 -22.66 -0.57
C HIS A 195 3.53 -23.50 -0.66
N GLY A 196 4.36 -23.53 0.40
CA GLY A 196 5.58 -24.32 0.43
C GLY A 196 6.61 -23.81 -0.58
N LYS A 197 7.28 -24.72 -1.31
CA LYS A 197 8.35 -24.34 -2.25
C LYS A 197 7.79 -23.69 -3.52
N CYS A 198 8.24 -22.48 -3.78
CA CYS A 198 7.85 -21.64 -4.90
C CYS A 198 9.05 -21.37 -5.82
N TYR A 199 8.76 -21.05 -7.08
CA TYR A 199 9.76 -20.84 -8.12
C TYR A 199 9.52 -19.51 -8.83
N THR A 200 10.60 -18.78 -9.11
CA THR A 200 10.53 -17.48 -9.76
C THR A 200 11.46 -17.43 -10.97
N PHE A 201 10.88 -17.20 -12.14
CA PHE A 201 11.60 -16.88 -13.36
C PHE A 201 12.02 -15.41 -13.36
N ASN A 202 13.25 -15.13 -13.80
CA ASN A 202 13.77 -13.77 -14.03
C ASN A 202 13.72 -12.83 -12.80
N ALA A 203 14.01 -13.36 -11.61
CA ALA A 203 14.17 -12.54 -10.40
C ALA A 203 15.60 -12.06 -10.21
N LYS A 204 15.76 -10.87 -9.62
CA LYS A 204 17.04 -10.31 -9.22
C LYS A 204 17.39 -10.79 -7.80
N SER A 205 18.46 -11.58 -7.66
CA SER A 205 18.86 -12.17 -6.37
C SER A 205 20.36 -12.05 -6.14
N LYS A 206 20.76 -11.72 -4.89
CA LYS A 206 22.17 -11.59 -4.46
C LYS A 206 22.97 -12.89 -4.54
N SER A 207 22.27 -14.03 -4.43
CA SER A 207 22.89 -15.37 -4.35
C SER A 207 23.33 -15.91 -5.71
N THR A 208 22.89 -15.27 -6.80
CA THR A 208 23.22 -15.67 -8.16
C THR A 208 24.15 -14.63 -8.73
N ASN A 209 25.45 -14.94 -8.79
CA ASN A 209 26.39 -14.17 -9.61
C ASN A 209 25.81 -14.09 -11.03
N GLU A 210 25.31 -12.90 -11.39
CA GLU A 210 24.92 -12.49 -12.74
C GLU A 210 24.00 -13.46 -13.51
N THR A 211 22.85 -13.85 -12.96
CA THR A 211 21.75 -14.21 -13.87
C THR A 211 21.32 -12.94 -14.60
N SER A 212 21.81 -12.77 -15.83
CA SER A 212 21.48 -11.63 -16.68
C SER A 212 19.97 -11.51 -16.79
N LEU A 213 19.40 -10.40 -16.30
CA LEU A 213 17.98 -10.11 -16.43
C LEU A 213 17.57 -10.25 -17.90
N ARG A 214 16.47 -10.96 -18.13
CA ARG A 214 15.89 -11.16 -19.45
C ARG A 214 15.08 -9.94 -19.86
N TYR A 215 15.14 -9.57 -21.13
CA TYR A 215 14.42 -8.43 -21.71
C TYR A 215 13.40 -8.86 -22.74
N THR A 216 12.31 -8.10 -22.89
CA THR A 216 11.20 -8.45 -23.80
C THR A 216 11.64 -8.78 -25.22
N ASN A 217 12.65 -8.08 -25.74
CA ASN A 217 13.20 -8.28 -27.08
C ASN A 217 14.30 -9.35 -27.18
N ASP A 218 14.63 -10.05 -26.09
CA ASP A 218 15.61 -11.15 -26.10
C ASP A 218 15.23 -12.18 -27.15
N ASN A 219 16.23 -12.75 -27.83
CA ASN A 219 16.03 -13.72 -28.92
C ASN A 219 15.11 -13.20 -30.05
N GLY A 220 14.99 -11.88 -30.23
CA GLY A 220 14.11 -11.27 -31.23
C GLY A 220 12.61 -11.41 -30.93
N GLY A 221 12.24 -11.79 -29.70
CA GLY A 221 10.86 -12.00 -29.30
C GLY A 221 10.14 -10.73 -28.85
N SER A 222 8.92 -10.92 -28.32
CA SER A 222 8.07 -9.83 -27.80
C SER A 222 7.75 -9.98 -26.30
N GLY A 223 8.58 -10.75 -25.57
CA GLY A 223 8.43 -11.01 -24.14
C GLY A 223 7.33 -12.04 -23.87
N LYS A 224 7.53 -13.28 -24.30
CA LYS A 224 6.57 -14.37 -24.10
C LYS A 224 7.23 -15.53 -23.34
N LEU A 225 6.68 -15.82 -22.16
CA LEU A 225 6.98 -17.03 -21.40
C LEU A 225 5.81 -18.02 -21.55
N ILE A 226 6.12 -19.25 -21.93
CA ILE A 226 5.18 -20.36 -22.02
C ILE A 226 5.65 -21.43 -21.04
N LEU A 227 4.80 -21.72 -20.06
CA LEU A 227 5.02 -22.78 -19.09
C LEU A 227 3.92 -23.83 -19.26
N ARG A 228 4.31 -25.10 -19.27
CA ARG A 228 3.40 -26.22 -19.10
C ARG A 228 3.76 -26.90 -17.79
N LEU A 229 2.85 -26.82 -16.83
CA LEU A 229 3.07 -27.28 -15.47
C LEU A 229 2.21 -28.50 -15.15
N TYR A 230 2.77 -29.45 -14.41
CA TYR A 230 2.05 -30.56 -13.81
C TYR A 230 1.76 -30.26 -12.34
N ALA A 231 0.49 -30.10 -11.99
CA ALA A 231 0.08 -29.79 -10.63
C ALA A 231 0.24 -30.98 -9.67
N GLN A 232 0.29 -32.22 -10.17
CA GLN A 232 0.41 -33.42 -9.32
C GLN A 232 -0.69 -33.51 -8.23
N SER A 233 -1.93 -33.17 -8.58
CA SER A 233 -3.06 -33.06 -7.64
C SER A 233 -3.40 -34.35 -6.88
N HIS A 234 -3.03 -35.51 -7.41
CA HIS A 234 -3.18 -36.80 -6.75
C HIS A 234 -2.28 -36.97 -5.51
N LEU A 235 -1.30 -36.08 -5.32
CA LEU A 235 -0.39 -36.08 -4.17
C LEU A 235 -0.69 -34.93 -3.21
N TYR A 236 -1.83 -34.28 -3.33
CA TYR A 236 -2.20 -33.20 -2.43
C TYR A 236 -2.57 -33.79 -1.08
N VAL A 237 -2.05 -33.19 -0.02
CA VAL A 237 -2.43 -33.55 1.34
C VAL A 237 -3.90 -33.16 1.55
N PRO A 238 -4.78 -34.10 1.94
CA PRO A 238 -6.19 -33.79 2.21
C PRO A 238 -6.36 -32.78 3.36
N HIS A 239 -7.45 -32.02 3.34
CA HIS A 239 -7.90 -31.14 4.44
C HIS A 239 -6.98 -29.96 4.83
N ILE A 240 -5.84 -29.73 4.16
CA ILE A 240 -4.95 -28.59 4.46
C ILE A 240 -5.10 -27.42 3.48
N THR A 241 -5.77 -27.64 2.36
CA THR A 241 -6.13 -26.61 1.38
C THR A 241 -7.63 -26.33 1.42
N ASP A 242 -8.06 -25.24 0.79
CA ASP A 242 -9.47 -24.87 0.76
C ASP A 242 -10.33 -25.98 0.16
N VAL A 243 -11.49 -26.25 0.78
CA VAL A 243 -12.36 -27.39 0.45
C VAL A 243 -12.95 -27.25 -0.96
N ASP A 244 -13.13 -26.02 -1.42
CA ASP A 244 -13.74 -25.71 -2.72
C ASP A 244 -12.76 -25.78 -3.90
N VAL A 245 -11.45 -25.94 -3.64
CA VAL A 245 -10.42 -25.94 -4.68
C VAL A 245 -9.68 -27.28 -4.71
N SER A 246 -9.92 -28.05 -5.77
CA SER A 246 -9.40 -29.42 -5.89
C SER A 246 -7.93 -29.48 -6.32
N ALA A 247 -7.47 -28.53 -7.14
CA ALA A 247 -6.13 -28.53 -7.72
C ALA A 247 -5.77 -27.20 -8.38
N GLY A 248 -4.48 -26.84 -8.41
CA GLY A 248 -4.04 -25.66 -9.15
C GLY A 248 -2.59 -25.26 -8.92
N ILE A 249 -2.19 -24.24 -9.66
CA ILE A 249 -0.93 -23.52 -9.48
C ILE A 249 -1.28 -22.09 -9.09
N VAL A 250 -0.69 -21.59 -8.00
CA VAL A 250 -0.83 -20.17 -7.65
C VAL A 250 0.31 -19.43 -8.33
N ALA A 251 0.00 -18.37 -9.09
CA ALA A 251 1.00 -17.61 -9.82
C ALA A 251 0.81 -16.10 -9.66
N MET A 252 1.90 -15.35 -9.78
CA MET A 252 1.90 -13.89 -9.81
C MET A 252 2.98 -13.34 -10.74
N ILE A 253 2.74 -12.17 -11.30
CA ILE A 253 3.69 -11.41 -12.10
C ILE A 253 4.05 -10.15 -11.31
N HIS A 254 5.34 -9.88 -11.13
CA HIS A 254 5.83 -8.75 -10.36
C HIS A 254 7.12 -8.17 -10.94
N ASP A 255 7.58 -7.05 -10.39
CA ASP A 255 8.89 -6.50 -10.76
C ASP A 255 10.01 -7.44 -10.29
N ASN A 256 11.12 -7.48 -11.02
CA ASN A 256 12.23 -8.39 -10.74
C ASN A 256 13.00 -8.05 -9.46
N THR A 257 12.87 -6.81 -8.97
CA THR A 257 13.35 -6.37 -7.66
C THR A 257 12.37 -6.70 -6.54
N GLN A 258 11.09 -6.93 -6.83
CA GLN A 258 10.07 -7.04 -5.78
C GLN A 258 10.07 -8.42 -5.10
N LEU A 259 9.94 -8.43 -3.76
CA LEU A 259 9.69 -9.65 -3.00
C LEU A 259 8.34 -10.28 -3.42
N PRO A 260 8.29 -11.58 -3.81
CA PRO A 260 7.05 -12.22 -4.23
C PRO A 260 6.12 -12.52 -3.04
N LEU A 261 5.17 -11.63 -2.77
CA LEU A 261 4.10 -11.82 -1.78
C LEU A 261 2.93 -12.66 -2.34
N ILE A 262 3.24 -13.90 -2.74
CA ILE A 262 2.28 -14.76 -3.43
C ILE A 262 1.07 -15.16 -2.56
N ASP A 263 1.26 -15.21 -1.24
CA ASP A 263 0.19 -15.47 -0.26
C ASP A 263 -0.94 -14.43 -0.32
N VAL A 264 -0.68 -13.23 -0.87
CA VAL A 264 -1.64 -12.11 -0.92
C VAL A 264 -2.02 -11.74 -2.35
N ALA A 265 -1.03 -11.68 -3.25
CA ALA A 265 -1.22 -11.22 -4.62
C ALA A 265 -1.31 -12.37 -5.64
N GLY A 266 -1.21 -13.62 -5.18
CA GLY A 266 -1.29 -14.81 -6.02
C GLY A 266 -2.66 -14.98 -6.66
N ILE A 267 -2.66 -15.45 -7.90
CA ILE A 267 -3.87 -15.82 -8.65
C ILE A 267 -3.84 -17.33 -8.82
N LEU A 268 -4.93 -17.99 -8.46
CA LEU A 268 -5.11 -19.42 -8.67
C LEU A 268 -5.35 -19.72 -10.16
N LEU A 269 -4.53 -20.61 -10.72
CA LEU A 269 -4.64 -21.13 -12.08
C LEU A 269 -5.07 -22.59 -12.04
N GLU A 270 -6.33 -22.86 -12.44
CA GLU A 270 -6.89 -24.21 -12.50
C GLU A 270 -6.23 -25.06 -13.60
N PRO A 271 -6.02 -26.37 -13.38
CA PRO A 271 -5.52 -27.26 -14.42
C PRO A 271 -6.56 -27.50 -15.53
N GLY A 272 -6.13 -28.12 -16.63
CA GLY A 272 -7.01 -28.52 -17.74
C GLY A 272 -7.35 -27.40 -18.74
N ARG A 273 -6.81 -26.20 -18.58
CA ARG A 273 -6.95 -25.10 -19.54
C ARG A 273 -5.68 -24.27 -19.68
N LYS A 274 -5.60 -23.48 -20.76
CA LYS A 274 -4.51 -22.51 -20.98
C LYS A 274 -4.88 -21.17 -20.35
N HIS A 275 -4.00 -20.64 -19.50
CA HIS A 275 -4.14 -19.32 -18.89
C HIS A 275 -3.24 -18.32 -19.62
N LYS A 276 -3.78 -17.14 -19.95
CA LYS A 276 -3.02 -16.05 -20.58
C LYS A 276 -3.00 -14.86 -19.64
N LEU A 277 -1.82 -14.55 -19.12
CA LEU A 277 -1.60 -13.42 -18.22
C LEU A 277 -0.88 -12.30 -18.99
N GLY A 278 -1.48 -11.11 -19.01
CA GLY A 278 -0.88 -9.91 -19.60
C GLY A 278 -0.25 -9.04 -18.52
N TYR A 279 0.93 -8.48 -18.80
CA TYR A 279 1.63 -7.58 -17.89
C TYR A 279 1.78 -6.19 -18.50
N LYS A 280 1.44 -5.16 -17.73
CA LYS A 280 1.68 -3.76 -18.06
C LYS A 280 2.33 -3.09 -16.86
N LYS A 281 3.60 -2.73 -16.98
CA LYS A 281 4.34 -2.04 -15.93
C LYS A 281 3.73 -0.66 -15.69
N LYS A 282 3.53 -0.32 -14.41
CA LYS A 282 3.13 1.02 -13.94
C LYS A 282 4.07 1.39 -12.82
N GLN A 283 4.66 2.57 -12.91
CA GLN A 283 5.50 3.13 -11.86
C GLN A 283 4.77 4.30 -11.19
N TYR A 284 4.82 4.32 -9.87
CA TYR A 284 4.22 5.36 -9.05
C TYR A 284 5.32 6.05 -8.27
N LYS A 285 5.40 7.38 -8.40
CA LYS A 285 6.32 8.21 -7.60
C LYS A 285 5.47 9.08 -6.67
N PHE A 286 5.63 8.86 -5.37
CA PHE A 286 4.96 9.63 -4.35
C PHE A 286 5.89 10.72 -3.80
N LEU A 287 5.31 11.84 -3.36
CA LEU A 287 6.05 12.90 -2.68
C LEU A 287 6.31 12.50 -1.22
N PRO A 288 7.43 12.90 -0.61
CA PRO A 288 7.69 12.62 0.81
C PRO A 288 6.78 13.44 1.73
N SER A 289 6.81 13.13 3.02
CA SER A 289 6.26 14.00 4.07
C SER A 289 6.82 15.44 3.93
N PRO A 290 6.00 16.49 4.11
CA PRO A 290 4.61 16.51 4.60
C PRO A 290 3.51 16.36 3.54
N TYR A 291 3.85 16.17 2.27
CA TYR A 291 2.87 16.07 1.18
C TYR A 291 2.10 14.75 1.17
N THR A 292 2.76 13.67 1.60
CA THR A 292 2.11 12.36 1.79
C THR A 292 2.71 11.63 3.01
N TYR A 293 2.10 10.50 3.37
CA TYR A 293 2.60 9.60 4.41
C TYR A 293 3.64 8.59 3.92
N CYS A 294 4.10 8.68 2.67
CA CYS A 294 5.12 7.78 2.14
C CYS A 294 6.47 8.03 2.84
N THR A 295 7.12 6.94 3.26
CA THR A 295 8.45 6.96 3.85
C THR A 295 9.37 5.99 3.11
N THR A 296 10.65 6.36 3.03
CA THR A 296 11.74 5.49 2.57
C THR A 296 12.35 4.69 3.73
N ASP A 297 11.95 4.95 4.97
CA ASP A 297 12.50 4.24 6.13
C ASP A 297 11.89 2.85 6.26
N ILE A 298 12.75 1.83 6.22
CA ILE A 298 12.34 0.44 6.44
C ILE A 298 12.41 0.12 7.94
N PRO A 299 11.29 -0.28 8.57
CA PRO A 299 11.29 -0.82 9.93
C PRO A 299 12.29 -1.98 10.07
N ARG A 300 13.10 -1.97 11.13
CA ARG A 300 14.16 -2.97 11.38
C ARG A 300 13.69 -4.43 11.22
N PRO A 301 12.50 -4.85 11.72
CA PRO A 301 12.04 -6.24 11.56
C PRO A 301 11.77 -6.65 10.12
N MET A 302 11.39 -5.71 9.26
CA MET A 302 11.13 -5.99 7.84
C MET A 302 12.43 -6.04 7.02
N ARG A 303 13.47 -5.33 7.43
CA ARG A 303 14.77 -5.32 6.74
C ARG A 303 15.35 -6.73 6.56
N ALA A 304 15.26 -7.56 7.60
CA ALA A 304 15.75 -8.94 7.58
C ALA A 304 15.04 -9.83 6.53
N MET A 305 13.78 -9.54 6.18
CA MET A 305 13.06 -10.29 5.14
C MET A 305 13.55 -9.92 3.72
N PHE A 306 14.12 -8.74 3.56
CA PHE A 306 14.51 -8.19 2.26
C PHE A 306 15.99 -8.38 1.94
N ASP A 307 16.81 -8.81 2.92
CA ASP A 307 18.24 -9.03 2.71
C ASP A 307 18.54 -10.09 1.63
N GLN A 308 17.59 -11.00 1.36
CA GLN A 308 17.68 -12.04 0.33
C GLN A 308 17.58 -11.51 -1.12
N TYR A 309 16.92 -10.38 -1.35
CA TYR A 309 16.69 -9.82 -2.70
C TYR A 309 17.46 -8.49 -2.86
N GLU A 310 18.26 -8.37 -3.92
CA GLU A 310 19.13 -7.20 -4.09
C GLU A 310 18.38 -6.00 -4.66
N GLY A 311 18.41 -4.88 -3.94
CA GLY A 311 17.76 -3.63 -4.39
C GLY A 311 16.24 -3.78 -4.50
N ALA A 312 15.64 -4.54 -3.59
CA ALA A 312 14.22 -4.84 -3.65
C ALA A 312 13.35 -3.61 -3.44
N ASP A 313 12.49 -3.29 -4.41
CA ASP A 313 11.48 -2.26 -4.26
C ASP A 313 10.32 -2.80 -3.42
N TYR A 314 10.03 -2.13 -2.31
CA TYR A 314 8.96 -2.51 -1.39
C TYR A 314 7.83 -1.48 -1.45
N ALA A 315 6.61 -1.98 -1.62
CA ALA A 315 5.39 -1.23 -1.36
C ALA A 315 4.63 -1.98 -0.28
N TYR A 316 4.64 -1.49 0.96
CA TYR A 316 3.76 -1.99 2.00
C TYR A 316 2.67 -0.95 2.25
N SER A 317 1.41 -1.36 2.08
CA SER A 317 0.28 -0.64 2.66
C SER A 317 0.12 -1.06 4.14
N GLN A 318 -0.60 -0.27 4.93
CA GLN A 318 -1.01 -0.65 6.29
C GLN A 318 -1.66 -2.05 6.33
N GLY A 319 -2.32 -2.48 5.24
CA GLY A 319 -2.91 -3.82 5.13
C GLY A 319 -1.87 -4.95 5.03
N ILE A 320 -0.76 -4.74 4.32
CA ILE A 320 0.35 -5.72 4.28
C ILE A 320 1.07 -5.75 5.63
N ARG A 321 1.21 -4.59 6.31
CA ARG A 321 1.67 -4.53 7.70
C ARG A 321 0.77 -5.36 8.62
N HIS A 322 -0.55 -5.25 8.50
CA HIS A 322 -1.52 -6.06 9.24
C HIS A 322 -1.51 -7.55 8.90
N VAL A 323 -1.19 -7.96 7.67
CA VAL A 323 -1.09 -9.39 7.32
C VAL A 323 0.22 -9.99 7.80
N LEU A 324 1.33 -9.24 7.69
CA LEU A 324 2.63 -9.62 8.23
C LEU A 324 2.65 -9.62 9.77
N THR A 325 1.86 -8.76 10.42
CA THR A 325 1.70 -8.71 11.89
C THR A 325 0.53 -9.56 12.42
N GLY A 326 -0.52 -9.76 11.62
CA GLY A 326 -1.79 -10.41 11.96
C GLY A 326 -1.84 -11.91 11.71
N LYS A 327 -0.84 -12.50 11.03
CA LYS A 327 -0.55 -13.94 11.12
C LYS A 327 -0.12 -14.39 12.54
N ARG A 328 -0.35 -13.56 13.56
CA ARG A 328 0.01 -13.77 14.97
C ARG A 328 -1.14 -13.63 15.98
N PHE A 329 -2.39 -13.84 15.56
CA PHE A 329 -3.49 -14.04 16.51
C PHE A 329 -4.36 -15.24 16.13
N SER A 330 -3.85 -16.44 16.41
CA SER A 330 -4.68 -17.56 16.87
C SER A 330 -3.77 -18.57 17.59
N SER A 331 -3.86 -18.48 18.92
CA SER A 331 -3.43 -19.37 20.02
C SER A 331 -2.27 -20.35 19.80
N ASN A 332 -1.21 -20.05 20.57
CA ASN A 332 -0.22 -20.94 21.18
C ASN A 332 0.93 -21.46 20.29
N GLY A 333 2.10 -20.83 20.42
CA GLY A 333 3.34 -21.63 20.39
C GLY A 333 4.64 -21.08 19.80
N PHE A 334 4.75 -19.88 19.24
CA PHE A 334 6.04 -19.39 18.71
C PHE A 334 6.40 -17.94 19.05
N HIS A 335 7.54 -17.79 19.72
CA HIS A 335 8.24 -16.52 19.91
C HIS A 335 9.27 -16.29 18.78
N PHE A 336 8.94 -15.42 17.83
CA PHE A 336 9.91 -14.51 17.23
C PHE A 336 9.69 -13.12 17.84
N GLN A 337 10.73 -12.44 18.29
CA GLN A 337 10.62 -11.24 19.12
C GLN A 337 9.70 -10.17 18.49
N SER A 338 8.58 -9.87 19.15
CA SER A 338 7.61 -8.84 18.77
C SER A 338 7.98 -7.49 19.37
N VAL A 339 8.00 -6.44 18.56
CA VAL A 339 7.95 -5.06 19.05
C VAL A 339 6.61 -4.49 18.60
N THR A 340 5.74 -4.21 19.57
CA THR A 340 4.42 -3.58 19.39
C THR A 340 4.57 -2.07 19.27
N TYR A 341 3.82 -1.45 18.36
CA TYR A 341 3.62 0.00 18.29
C TYR A 341 2.12 0.30 18.23
N PRO A 342 1.63 1.41 18.81
CA PRO A 342 0.20 1.68 18.98
C PRO A 342 -0.54 1.88 17.65
N ASP A 343 -1.79 1.45 17.65
CA ASP A 343 -2.76 1.53 16.55
C ASP A 343 -3.19 2.97 16.26
N ASP A 344 -3.17 3.37 14.98
CA ASP A 344 -4.01 4.41 14.42
C ASP A 344 -4.48 3.94 13.03
N GLY A 345 -5.77 3.62 12.92
CA GLY A 345 -6.34 2.74 11.91
C GLY A 345 -6.72 3.37 10.57
N PHE A 346 -7.01 2.52 9.59
CA PHE A 346 -7.90 2.81 8.45
C PHE A 346 -8.56 1.51 7.95
N VAL A 347 -9.90 1.54 7.83
CA VAL A 347 -10.78 0.45 7.36
C VAL A 347 -10.87 0.49 5.83
N LEU A 348 -10.51 -0.59 5.13
CA LEU A 348 -10.84 -0.77 3.71
C LEU A 348 -12.29 -1.29 3.59
N LYS A 349 -13.23 -0.39 3.25
CA LYS A 349 -14.57 -0.78 2.82
C LYS A 349 -14.48 -1.50 1.46
N LYS A 350 -14.87 -2.79 1.44
CA LYS A 350 -15.14 -3.53 0.21
C LYS A 350 -16.34 -2.89 -0.50
N LYS A 351 -16.09 -2.17 -1.60
CA LYS A 351 -17.15 -1.70 -2.49
C LYS A 351 -17.59 -2.90 -3.33
N THR A 352 -18.56 -3.66 -2.84
CA THR A 352 -19.29 -4.62 -3.67
C THR A 352 -20.03 -3.79 -4.72
N ILE A 353 -19.59 -3.87 -5.98
CA ILE A 353 -20.38 -3.35 -7.10
C ILE A 353 -21.49 -4.37 -7.34
N THR A 354 -22.58 -4.25 -6.59
CA THR A 354 -23.85 -4.83 -7.01
C THR A 354 -24.34 -3.99 -8.19
N ARG A 355 -24.40 -4.63 -9.35
CA ARG A 355 -25.02 -4.07 -10.55
C ARG A 355 -26.50 -3.88 -10.21
N ALA A 356 -26.93 -2.62 -10.07
CA ALA A 356 -28.34 -2.28 -10.05
C ALA A 356 -28.96 -2.79 -11.36
N ARG A 357 -29.90 -3.72 -11.24
CA ARG A 357 -30.89 -3.99 -12.27
C ARG A 357 -32.20 -3.63 -11.60
N ASP A 358 -32.74 -2.47 -11.96
CA ASP A 358 -34.14 -2.16 -11.74
C ASP A 358 -34.95 -3.22 -12.48
N GLU A 359 -35.76 -3.98 -11.76
CA GLU A 359 -36.98 -4.59 -12.30
C GLU A 359 -37.91 -4.91 -11.13
N ASN A 360 -39.10 -4.32 -11.22
CA ASN A 360 -40.20 -4.43 -10.28
C ASN A 360 -40.76 -5.87 -10.21
N TYR A 361 -41.51 -6.09 -9.12
CA TYR A 361 -42.53 -7.13 -8.87
C TYR A 361 -42.16 -8.33 -7.98
N ALA A 362 -42.77 -8.27 -6.80
CA ALA A 362 -43.65 -9.27 -6.18
C ALA A 362 -43.12 -10.69 -5.97
N THR A 363 -43.11 -11.03 -4.69
CA THR A 363 -43.21 -12.37 -4.09
C THR A 363 -44.12 -13.33 -4.86
N ASP A 364 -43.62 -14.52 -5.21
CA ASP A 364 -44.35 -15.75 -4.87
C ASP A 364 -43.45 -17.00 -4.87
N SER A 365 -44.02 -18.02 -4.27
CA SER A 365 -43.53 -19.30 -3.77
C SER A 365 -43.41 -20.39 -4.85
N PHE A 366 -42.78 -21.52 -4.49
CA PHE A 366 -42.74 -22.85 -5.17
C PHE A 366 -41.66 -23.16 -6.23
N GLY A 367 -40.84 -24.17 -5.92
CA GLY A 367 -40.89 -25.46 -6.63
C GLY A 367 -40.01 -25.70 -7.87
N SER A 368 -39.08 -26.65 -7.70
CA SER A 368 -38.65 -27.67 -8.69
C SER A 368 -37.42 -27.43 -9.59
N VAL A 369 -36.74 -28.56 -9.80
CA VAL A 369 -35.47 -28.85 -10.46
C VAL A 369 -35.60 -28.77 -11.99
N THR A 370 -34.58 -28.29 -12.70
CA THR A 370 -34.19 -28.82 -14.03
C THR A 370 -32.78 -28.39 -14.47
N ARG A 371 -31.97 -29.38 -14.89
CA ARG A 371 -30.71 -29.22 -15.63
C ARG A 371 -30.97 -28.71 -17.05
N ARG A 372 -30.11 -27.83 -17.60
CA ARG A 372 -29.62 -27.90 -18.99
C ARG A 372 -28.41 -26.99 -19.27
N HIS A 373 -27.41 -27.57 -19.93
CA HIS A 373 -26.28 -26.91 -20.57
C HIS A 373 -26.70 -25.97 -21.73
N ARG A 374 -26.00 -24.85 -21.94
CA ARG A 374 -25.07 -24.61 -23.08
C ARG A 374 -24.70 -23.12 -23.23
N ARG A 375 -23.37 -22.92 -23.36
CA ARG A 375 -22.60 -21.98 -24.22
C ARG A 375 -23.05 -20.52 -24.35
N ILE A 376 -22.12 -19.60 -24.03
CA ILE A 376 -22.14 -18.21 -24.48
C ILE A 376 -20.84 -17.92 -25.22
N TYR A 377 -20.99 -17.30 -26.39
CA TYR A 377 -19.95 -16.89 -27.33
C TYR A 377 -19.12 -15.71 -26.79
N ILE A 378 -17.82 -15.71 -27.07
CA ILE A 378 -16.93 -14.56 -26.81
C ILE A 378 -17.02 -13.63 -28.02
N GLN A 379 -17.52 -12.42 -27.79
CA GLN A 379 -17.49 -11.32 -28.73
C GLN A 379 -16.16 -10.57 -28.56
N GLU A 380 -15.39 -10.47 -29.65
CA GLU A 380 -14.17 -9.66 -29.75
C GLU A 380 -14.44 -8.20 -29.41
N LEU A 381 -13.49 -7.56 -28.69
CA LEU A 381 -13.31 -6.11 -28.80
C LEU A 381 -11.81 -5.79 -28.89
N SER A 382 -11.48 -5.32 -30.09
CA SER A 382 -10.26 -4.65 -30.53
C SER A 382 -9.86 -3.50 -29.61
N ALA A 383 -8.56 -3.38 -29.34
CA ALA A 383 -7.96 -2.26 -28.61
C ALA A 383 -7.59 -1.11 -29.55
N ARG A 384 -7.83 0.12 -29.10
CA ARG A 384 -6.94 1.26 -29.37
C ARG A 384 -6.05 1.46 -28.15
#